data_AF-A0A933GRX6-F1
#
_entry.id   AF-A0A933GRX6-F1
#
_cell.length_a   1.000
_cell.length_b   1.000
_cell.length_c   1.000
_cell.angle_alpha   90.00
_cell.angle_beta   90.00
_cell.angle_gamma   90.00
#
_symmetry.space_group_name_H-M   'P 1'
#
loop_
_entity.id
_entity.type
_entity.pdbx_description
1 polymer ?
#
loop_
_entity_poly.entity_id
_entity_poly.type
_entity_poly.pdbx_seq_one_letter_code
_entity_poly.pdbx_strand_id
1 'polypeptide(L)'
;MVNGQVHDPQVFITVLREYHEAPSNARGALANTVADAIITKRVDLAQVRQHLIHDGAHELLETLDRLIDLIEPYIEEGGVEE
;
A
#
# COMPACT_ATOMS: atom_id res chain seq x y z
N MET A 1 -5.20 -1.68 19.98
CA MET A 1 -4.91 -2.87 19.14
C MET A 1 -5.69 -2.68 17.85
N VAL A 2 -5.07 -2.13 16.80
CA VAL A 2 -5.70 -2.03 15.47
C VAL A 2 -5.62 -3.43 14.86
N ASN A 3 -6.73 -4.15 14.97
CA ASN A 3 -6.85 -5.52 14.48
C ASN A 3 -6.95 -5.52 12.95
N GLY A 4 -5.81 -5.70 12.29
CA GLY A 4 -5.63 -6.83 11.37
C GLY A 4 -6.27 -6.83 9.98
N GLN A 5 -7.04 -5.83 9.55
CA GLN A 5 -7.65 -5.86 8.22
C GLN A 5 -7.73 -4.48 7.57
N VAL A 6 -6.73 -4.13 6.75
CA VAL A 6 -6.86 -3.04 5.77
C VAL A 6 -7.72 -3.55 4.60
N HIS A 7 -9.01 -3.75 4.87
CA HIS A 7 -10.01 -4.07 3.84
C HIS A 7 -10.61 -2.81 3.21
N ASP A 8 -10.45 -1.69 3.90
CA ASP A 8 -11.03 -0.42 3.53
C ASP A 8 -9.99 0.44 2.79
N PRO A 9 -10.31 0.96 1.59
CA PRO A 9 -9.39 1.79 0.81
C PRO A 9 -8.99 3.08 1.55
N GLN A 10 -9.83 3.63 2.43
CA GLN A 10 -9.50 4.83 3.20
C GLN A 10 -8.48 4.53 4.30
N VAL A 11 -8.57 3.35 4.93
CA VAL A 11 -7.55 2.89 5.87
C VAL A 11 -6.22 2.71 5.14
N PHE A 12 -6.23 2.12 3.94
CA PHE A 12 -5.03 1.99 3.14
C PHE A 12 -4.42 3.34 2.76
N ILE A 13 -5.24 4.30 2.33
CA ILE A 13 -4.80 5.66 1.99
C ILE A 13 -4.20 6.36 3.21
N THR A 14 -4.77 6.15 4.40
CA THR A 14 -4.24 6.70 5.65
C THR A 14 -2.82 6.15 5.91
N VAL A 15 -2.63 4.84 5.82
CA VAL A 15 -1.31 4.21 6.01
C VAL A 15 -0.33 4.65 4.92
N LEU A 16 -0.77 4.80 3.67
CA LEU A 16 0.05 5.30 2.58
C LEU A 16 0.51 6.74 2.83
N ARG A 17 -0.37 7.58 3.38
CA ARG A 17 -0.04 8.96 3.78
C ARG A 17 0.95 8.97 4.93
N GLU A 18 0.74 8.14 5.95
CA GLU A 18 1.69 7.98 7.05
C GLU A 18 3.06 7.50 6.54
N TYR A 19 3.11 6.58 5.57
CA TYR A 19 4.35 6.12 4.95
C TYR A 19 5.07 7.25 4.19
N HIS A 20 4.32 8.07 3.45
CA HIS A 20 4.84 9.21 2.70
C HIS A 20 5.50 10.24 3.63
N GLU A 21 4.83 10.57 4.73
CA GLU A 21 5.27 11.56 5.71
C GLU A 21 6.29 11.01 6.74
N ALA A 22 6.36 9.69 6.89
CA ALA A 22 7.19 9.07 7.91
C ALA A 22 8.70 9.32 7.72
N PRO A 23 9.46 9.51 8.81
CA PRO A 23 10.92 9.52 8.76
C PRO A 23 11.49 8.13 8.45
N SER A 24 12.70 8.07 7.88
CA SER A 24 13.32 6.83 7.37
C SER A 24 13.40 5.67 8.38
N ASN A 25 13.42 5.97 9.68
CA ASN A 25 13.42 4.97 10.76
C ASN A 25 12.06 4.27 10.98
N ALA A 26 10.95 4.89 10.60
CA ALA A 26 9.59 4.31 10.70
C ALA A 26 9.07 3.76 9.37
N ARG A 27 9.67 4.18 8.23
CA ARG A 27 9.26 3.75 6.88
C ARG A 27 9.31 2.24 6.66
N GLY A 28 10.28 1.53 7.25
CA GLY A 28 10.41 0.08 7.04
C GLY A 28 9.21 -0.72 7.55
N ALA A 29 8.69 -0.40 8.73
CA ALA A 29 7.54 -1.08 9.31
C ALA A 29 6.24 -0.76 8.53
N LEU A 30 6.08 0.50 8.10
CA LEU A 30 4.95 0.93 7.28
C LEU A 30 4.99 0.31 5.87
N ALA A 31 6.17 0.23 5.25
CA ALA A 31 6.35 -0.45 3.96
C ALA A 31 5.89 -1.91 4.02
N ASN A 32 6.30 -2.64 5.05
CA ASN A 32 5.86 -4.03 5.25
C ASN A 32 4.34 -4.15 5.41
N THR A 33 3.71 -3.19 6.11
CA THR A 33 2.26 -3.18 6.32
C THR A 33 1.51 -2.90 5.02
N VAL A 34 1.99 -1.94 4.22
CA VAL A 34 1.40 -1.62 2.91
C VAL A 34 1.61 -2.76 1.93
N ALA A 35 2.81 -3.34 1.88
CA ALA A 35 3.14 -4.49 1.05
C ALA A 35 2.24 -5.70 1.37
N ASP A 36 2.08 -6.06 2.65
CA ASP A 36 1.21 -7.16 3.08
C ASP A 36 -0.24 -6.94 2.61
N ALA A 37 -0.78 -5.73 2.78
CA ALA A 37 -2.14 -5.40 2.36
C ALA A 37 -2.35 -5.55 0.85
N ILE A 38 -1.34 -5.19 0.04
CA ILE A 38 -1.39 -5.33 -1.41
C ILE A 38 -1.24 -6.80 -1.83
N ILE A 39 -0.22 -7.49 -1.33
CA ILE A 39 0.11 -8.89 -1.69
C ILE A 39 -1.06 -9.82 -1.34
N THR A 40 -1.65 -9.64 -0.16
CA THR A 40 -2.81 -10.43 0.30
C THR A 40 -4.12 -10.04 -0.39
N LYS A 41 -4.08 -9.12 -1.36
CA LYS A 41 -5.24 -8.57 -2.10
C LYS A 41 -6.35 -8.10 -1.17
N ARG A 42 -5.99 -7.61 0.03
CA ARG A 42 -6.96 -7.14 1.03
C ARG A 42 -7.56 -5.79 0.65
N VAL A 43 -6.91 -5.05 -0.24
CA VAL A 43 -7.36 -3.74 -0.73
C VAL A 43 -7.54 -3.76 -2.25
N ASP A 44 -8.60 -3.09 -2.72
CA ASP A 44 -8.80 -2.83 -4.14
C ASP A 44 -7.98 -1.61 -4.58
N LEU A 45 -6.86 -1.85 -5.27
CA LEU A 45 -5.96 -0.79 -5.70
C LEU A 45 -6.57 0.14 -6.75
N ALA A 46 -7.54 -0.35 -7.53
CA ALA A 46 -8.21 0.50 -8.52
C ALA A 46 -9.08 1.54 -7.81
N GLN A 47 -9.81 1.14 -6.77
CA GLN A 47 -10.59 2.02 -5.92
C GLN A 47 -9.70 3.00 -5.15
N VAL A 48 -8.56 2.54 -4.59
CA VAL A 48 -7.58 3.43 -3.95
C VAL A 48 -7.06 4.48 -4.94
N ARG A 49 -6.66 4.07 -6.14
CA ARG A 49 -6.20 5.01 -7.19
C ARG A 49 -7.28 6.02 -7.55
N GLN A 50 -8.54 5.59 -7.71
CA GLN A 50 -9.66 6.49 -7.99
C GLN A 50 -9.86 7.51 -6.88
N HIS A 51 -9.78 7.10 -5.61
CA HIS A 51 -9.86 8.03 -4.48
C HIS A 51 -8.73 9.04 -4.49
N LEU A 52 -7.49 8.61 -4.72
CA LEU A 52 -6.34 9.52 -4.77
C LEU A 52 -6.43 10.51 -5.95
N ILE A 53 -6.91 10.07 -7.12
CA ILE A 53 -7.15 10.94 -8.28
C ILE A 53 -8.24 11.97 -7.95
N HIS A 54 -9.35 11.54 -7.34
CA HIS A 54 -10.45 12.41 -6.97
C HIS A 54 -10.04 13.46 -5.93
N ASP A 55 -9.18 13.09 -4.98
CA ASP A 55 -8.65 13.98 -3.95
C ASP A 55 -7.53 14.91 -4.47
N GLY A 56 -7.02 14.68 -5.68
CA GLY A 56 -5.88 15.42 -6.24
C GLY A 56 -4.53 15.09 -5.58
N ALA A 57 -4.44 13.96 -4.87
CA ALA A 57 -3.27 13.53 -4.12
C ALA A 57 -2.22 12.85 -5.03
N HIS A 58 -1.67 13.61 -5.97
CA HIS A 58 -0.71 13.12 -6.96
C HIS A 58 0.58 12.55 -6.34
N GLU A 59 1.08 13.15 -5.27
CA GLU A 59 2.26 12.66 -4.53
C GLU A 59 2.06 11.26 -3.90
N LEU A 60 0.83 10.98 -3.44
CA LEU A 60 0.46 9.68 -2.89
C LEU A 60 0.29 8.64 -4.00
N LEU A 61 -0.19 9.04 -5.19
CA LEU A 61 -0.22 8.17 -6.37
C LEU A 61 1.18 7.71 -6.76
N GLU A 62 2.15 8.63 -6.84
CA GLU A 62 3.55 8.26 -7.13
C GLU A 62 4.14 7.35 -6.06
N THR A 63 3.79 7.59 -4.80
CA THR A 63 4.23 6.75 -3.66
C THR A 63 3.65 5.35 -3.78
N LEU A 64 2.36 5.23 -4.15
CA LEU A 64 1.70 3.96 -4.37
C LEU A 64 2.34 3.18 -5.53
N ASP A 65 2.60 3.83 -6.66
CA ASP A 65 3.22 3.18 -7.82
C ASP A 65 4.63 2.66 -7.49
N ARG A 66 5.45 3.44 -6.76
CA ARG A 66 6.77 2.97 -6.30
C ARG A 66 6.68 1.77 -5.35
N LEU A 67 5.67 1.74 -4.49
CA LEU A 67 5.46 0.61 -3.60
C LEU A 67 5.02 -0.63 -4.36
N ILE A 68 4.16 -0.49 -5.38
CA ILE A 68 3.76 -1.59 -6.26
C ILE A 68 4.97 -2.16 -7.00
N ASP A 69 5.80 -1.29 -7.60
CA ASP A 69 7.03 -1.68 -8.30
C ASP A 69 8.01 -2.45 -7.37
N LEU A 70 8.14 -1.99 -6.11
CA LEU A 70 8.96 -2.66 -5.10
C LEU A 70 8.45 -4.06 -4.72
N ILE A 71 7.14 -4.26 -4.71
CA ILE A 71 6.54 -5.53 -4.27
C ILE A 71 6.20 -6.47 -5.43
N GLU A 72 6.16 -5.97 -6.66
CA GLU A 72 5.94 -6.73 -7.89
C GLU A 72 6.74 -8.04 -7.92
N PRO A 73 8.08 -8.05 -7.66
CA PRO A 73 8.84 -9.30 -7.63
C PRO A 73 8.37 -10.28 -6.55
N TYR A 74 7.83 -9.80 -5.43
CA TYR A 74 7.32 -10.64 -4.33
C TYR A 74 5.92 -11.18 -4.61
N ILE A 75 5.12 -10.50 -5.43
CA ILE A 75 3.83 -10.99 -5.92
C ILE A 75 4.04 -12.09 -6.96
N GLU A 76 5.03 -11.93 -7.85
CA GLU A 76 5.37 -12.91 -8.87
C GLU A 76 6.09 -14.14 -8.32
N GLU A 77 7.01 -13.99 -7.36
CA GLU A 77 7.66 -15.14 -6.67
C GLU A 77 6.71 -15.90 -5.75
N GLY A 78 5.63 -15.29 -5.25
CA GLY A 78 4.57 -15.97 -4.49
C GLY A 78 3.62 -16.83 -5.33
N GLY A 79 3.80 -16.86 -6.66
CA GLY A 79 3.00 -17.62 -7.61
C GLY A 79 3.54 -19.03 -7.94
N VAL A 80 4.56 -19.51 -7.23
CA VAL A 80 4.98 -20.92 -7.29
C VAL A 80 4.45 -21.68 -6.07
N GLU A 81 3.18 -22.07 -6.15
CA GLU A 81 2.72 -23.26 -5.42
C GLU A 81 3.35 -24.49 -6.10
N GLU A 82 4.29 -25.16 -5.43
CA GLU A 82 4.60 -26.58 -5.68
C GLU A 82 4.15 -27.43 -4.49
#